data_AF-W7UFK0-F1
#
_entry.id   AF-W7UFK0-F1
#
_cell.length_a   1.000
_cell.length_b   1.000
_cell.length_c   1.000
_cell.angle_alpha   90.00
_cell.angle_beta   90.00
_cell.angle_gamma   90.00
#
_symmetry.space_group_name_H-M   'P 1'
#
loop_
_entity.id
_entity.type
_entity.pdbx_description
1 polymer ?
#
loop_
_entity_poly.entity_id
_entity_poly.type
_entity_poly.pdbx_seq_one_letter_code
_entity_poly.pdbx_strand_id
1 'polypeptide(L)'
;MNIEKIAENDRKIEQLTKNIKRDTEKRKKLMEENSRLRYNALLEQFNCEERELLDIIRQEHDQAEMLKASGVSENDLYDLCDKKSTAHGSASVHEDQMTFYDHEDSDDEDND
;
A
#
# COMPACT_ATOMS: atom_id res chain seq x y z
N MET A 1 4.88 -60.75 -19.26
CA MET A 1 5.86 -59.92 -18.52
C MET A 1 6.02 -58.50 -19.08
N ASN A 2 6.68 -58.26 -20.23
CA ASN A 2 6.88 -56.88 -20.70
C ASN A 2 5.59 -56.18 -21.14
N ILE A 3 4.67 -56.91 -21.79
CA ILE A 3 3.37 -56.38 -22.26
C ILE A 3 2.48 -55.94 -21.09
N GLU A 4 2.44 -56.72 -20.00
CA GLU A 4 1.66 -56.37 -18.80
C GLU A 4 2.21 -55.10 -18.13
N LYS A 5 3.54 -54.97 -18.09
CA LYS A 5 4.20 -53.79 -17.51
C LYS A 5 3.99 -52.53 -18.34
N ILE A 6 3.94 -52.66 -19.68
CA ILE A 6 3.55 -51.56 -20.57
C ILE A 6 2.10 -51.14 -20.29
N ALA A 7 1.17 -52.08 -20.23
CA ALA A 7 -0.24 -51.78 -19.94
C ALA A 7 -0.43 -51.14 -18.55
N GLU A 8 0.34 -51.55 -17.55
CA GLU A 8 0.33 -50.92 -16.23
C GLU A 8 0.85 -49.48 -16.28
N ASN A 9 1.93 -49.24 -17.02
CA ASN A 9 2.48 -47.91 -17.22
C ASN A 9 1.48 -47.00 -17.97
N ASP A 10 0.81 -47.50 -19.00
CA ASP A 10 -0.19 -46.74 -19.76
C ASP A 10 -1.35 -46.28 -18.85
N ARG A 11 -1.84 -47.17 -17.97
CA ARG A 11 -2.86 -46.80 -16.97
C ARG A 11 -2.36 -45.72 -16.01
N LYS A 12 -1.11 -45.82 -15.55
CA LYS A 12 -0.50 -44.80 -14.67
C LYS A 12 -0.35 -43.47 -15.39
N ILE A 13 0.09 -43.47 -16.65
CA ILE A 13 0.21 -42.28 -17.48
C ILE A 13 -1.16 -41.60 -17.66
N GLU A 14 -2.21 -42.37 -17.95
CA GLU A 14 -3.56 -41.83 -18.10
C GLU A 14 -4.05 -41.20 -16.78
N GLN A 15 -3.82 -41.88 -15.66
CA GLN A 15 -4.21 -41.37 -14.34
C GLN A 15 -3.46 -40.09 -13.97
N LEU A 16 -2.15 -40.04 -14.21
CA LEU A 16 -1.34 -38.84 -14.00
C LEU A 16 -1.80 -37.70 -14.90
N THR A 17 -2.15 -37.99 -16.15
CA THR A 17 -2.68 -36.99 -17.09
C THR A 17 -4.01 -36.39 -16.59
N LYS A 18 -4.92 -37.23 -16.07
CA LYS A 18 -6.19 -36.76 -15.46
C LYS A 18 -5.94 -35.89 -14.24
N ASN A 19 -5.00 -36.29 -13.37
CA ASN A 19 -4.65 -35.51 -12.19
C ASN A 19 -4.05 -34.16 -12.56
N ILE A 20 -3.09 -34.12 -13.51
CA ILE A 20 -2.49 -32.86 -13.99
C ILE A 20 -3.56 -31.90 -14.51
N LYS A 21 -4.53 -32.39 -15.30
CA LYS A 21 -5.64 -31.56 -15.79
C LYS A 21 -6.47 -30.99 -14.63
N ARG A 22 -6.84 -31.83 -13.66
CA ARG A 22 -7.62 -31.41 -12.49
C ARG A 22 -6.87 -30.37 -11.66
N ASP A 23 -5.59 -30.61 -11.39
CA ASP A 23 -4.78 -29.74 -10.54
C ASP A 23 -4.46 -28.41 -11.23
N THR A 24 -4.29 -28.43 -12.55
CA THR A 24 -4.14 -27.20 -13.35
C THR A 24 -5.40 -26.35 -13.28
N GLU A 25 -6.58 -26.96 -13.40
CA GLU A 25 -7.86 -26.25 -13.28
C GLU A 25 -8.07 -25.71 -11.86
N LYS A 26 -7.74 -26.50 -10.84
CA LYS A 26 -7.78 -26.04 -9.44
C LYS A 26 -6.84 -24.87 -9.19
N ARG A 27 -5.62 -24.92 -9.74
CA ARG A 27 -4.65 -23.81 -9.67
C ARG A 27 -5.22 -22.55 -10.31
N LYS A 28 -5.86 -22.67 -11.48
CA LYS A 28 -6.49 -21.53 -12.16
C LYS A 28 -7.58 -20.89 -11.30
N LYS A 29 -8.48 -21.70 -10.71
CA LYS A 29 -9.52 -21.20 -9.80
C LYS A 29 -8.95 -20.50 -8.57
N LEU A 30 -7.92 -21.07 -7.95
CA LEU A 30 -7.25 -20.46 -6.81
C LEU A 30 -6.57 -19.14 -7.18
N MET A 31 -6.01 -19.03 -8.39
CA MET A 31 -5.44 -17.77 -8.87
C MET A 31 -6.52 -16.70 -9.04
N GLU A 32 -7.65 -17.03 -9.66
CA GLU A 32 -8.78 -16.11 -9.84
C GLU A 32 -9.35 -15.65 -8.49
N GLU A 33 -9.51 -16.58 -7.56
CA GLU A 33 -9.95 -16.27 -6.19
C GLU A 33 -8.96 -15.37 -5.45
N ASN A 34 -7.66 -15.64 -5.57
CA ASN A 34 -6.62 -14.80 -4.96
C ASN A 34 -6.63 -13.39 -5.53
N SER A 35 -6.77 -13.23 -6.85
CA SER A 35 -6.90 -11.93 -7.50
C SER A 35 -8.13 -11.16 -7.00
N ARG A 36 -9.28 -11.83 -6.88
CA ARG A 36 -10.50 -11.22 -6.33
C ARG A 36 -10.31 -10.79 -4.87
N LEU A 37 -9.69 -11.62 -4.03
CA LEU A 37 -9.43 -11.27 -2.64
C LEU A 37 -8.48 -10.08 -2.50
N ARG A 38 -7.42 -10.01 -3.31
CA ARG A 38 -6.52 -8.84 -3.35
C ARG A 38 -7.26 -7.57 -3.71
N TYR A 39 -8.15 -7.66 -4.70
CA TYR A 39 -8.96 -6.52 -5.12
C TYR A 39 -9.92 -6.05 -4.01
N ASN A 40 -10.61 -6.98 -3.35
CA ASN A 40 -11.47 -6.64 -2.20
C ASN A 40 -10.68 -6.01 -1.05
N ALA A 41 -9.50 -6.55 -0.72
CA ALA A 41 -8.64 -5.97 0.30
C ALA A 41 -8.21 -4.52 -0.05
N LEU A 42 -8.02 -4.24 -1.34
CA LEU A 42 -7.73 -2.89 -1.83
C LEU A 42 -8.94 -1.97 -1.64
N LEU A 43 -10.15 -2.42 -1.99
CA LEU A 43 -11.38 -1.65 -1.76
C LEU A 43 -11.59 -1.32 -0.27
N GLU A 44 -11.36 -2.29 0.61
CA GLU A 44 -11.42 -2.10 2.06
C GLU A 44 -10.38 -1.09 2.56
N GLN A 45 -9.13 -1.18 2.10
CA GLN A 45 -8.05 -0.26 2.49
C GLN A 45 -8.36 1.19 2.09
N PHE A 46 -8.94 1.40 0.91
CA PHE A 46 -9.24 2.73 0.39
C PHE A 46 -10.66 3.22 0.73
N ASN A 47 -11.46 2.40 1.43
CA ASN A 47 -12.86 2.69 1.82
C ASN A 47 -13.69 3.27 0.66
N CYS A 48 -13.57 2.67 -0.51
CA CYS A 48 -14.14 3.17 -1.76
C CYS A 48 -14.93 2.07 -2.48
N GLU A 49 -15.92 2.48 -3.27
CA GLU A 49 -16.71 1.53 -4.07
C GLU A 49 -15.92 1.03 -5.30
N GLU A 50 -16.35 -0.09 -5.89
CA GLU A 50 -15.64 -0.85 -6.94
C GLU A 50 -15.17 0.02 -8.14
N ARG A 51 -16.02 0.96 -8.56
CA ARG A 51 -15.70 1.91 -9.65
C ARG A 51 -14.82 3.06 -9.21
N GLU A 52 -14.99 3.50 -7.97
CA GLU A 52 -14.30 4.66 -7.41
C GLU A 52 -12.80 4.39 -7.26
N LEU A 53 -12.40 3.16 -6.91
CA LEU A 53 -11.00 2.78 -6.82
C LEU A 53 -10.24 2.93 -8.16
N LEU A 54 -10.85 2.49 -9.26
CA LEU A 54 -10.22 2.59 -10.58
C LEU A 54 -10.10 4.06 -11.04
N ASP A 55 -11.12 4.87 -10.73
CA ASP A 55 -11.12 6.29 -11.04
C ASP A 55 -10.06 7.04 -10.20
N ILE A 56 -9.92 6.71 -8.90
CA ILE A 56 -8.87 7.24 -8.01
C ILE A 56 -7.49 6.89 -8.54
N ILE A 57 -7.22 5.61 -8.86
CA ILE A 57 -5.92 5.18 -9.38
C ILE A 57 -5.56 5.90 -10.68
N ARG A 58 -6.55 6.07 -11.57
CA ARG A 58 -6.34 6.77 -12.84
C ARG A 58 -6.04 8.25 -12.62
N GLN A 59 -6.78 8.90 -11.73
CA GLN A 59 -6.57 10.30 -11.39
C GLN A 59 -5.19 10.52 -10.76
N GLU A 60 -4.78 9.68 -9.81
CA GLU A 60 -3.44 9.77 -9.19
C GLU A 60 -2.33 9.54 -10.22
N HIS A 61 -2.51 8.58 -11.14
CA HIS A 61 -1.56 8.35 -12.23
C HIS A 61 -1.42 9.59 -13.14
N ASP A 62 -2.55 10.17 -13.56
CA ASP A 62 -2.55 11.38 -14.39
C ASP A 62 -1.89 12.56 -13.67
N GLN A 63 -2.16 12.73 -12.36
CA GLN A 63 -1.51 13.76 -11.53
C GLN A 63 0.00 13.54 -11.40
N ALA A 64 0.44 12.30 -11.18
CA ALA A 64 1.86 11.96 -11.11
C ALA A 64 2.60 12.27 -12.41
N GLU A 65 2.01 11.96 -13.56
CA GLU A 65 2.60 12.28 -14.87
C GLU A 65 2.65 13.79 -15.12
N MET A 66 1.62 14.55 -14.71
CA MET A 66 1.66 16.02 -14.78
C MET A 66 2.79 16.60 -13.91
N LEU A 67 2.98 16.09 -12.69
CA LEU A 67 4.05 16.53 -11.80
C LEU A 67 5.43 16.23 -12.39
N LYS A 68 5.64 15.02 -12.93
CA LYS A 68 6.87 14.67 -13.66
C LYS A 68 7.11 15.59 -14.85
N ALA A 69 6.08 15.87 -15.66
CA ALA A 69 6.18 16.78 -16.79
C ALA A 69 6.50 18.23 -16.38
N SER A 70 6.08 18.65 -15.18
CA SER A 70 6.43 19.94 -14.59
C SER A 70 7.85 20.00 -14.00
N GLY A 71 8.60 18.90 -14.04
CA GLY A 71 9.99 18.82 -13.59
C GLY A 71 10.17 18.34 -12.14
N VAL A 72 9.11 17.83 -11.50
CA VAL A 72 9.22 17.19 -10.18
C VAL A 72 9.99 15.88 -10.33
N SER A 73 11.02 15.71 -9.52
CA SER A 73 11.81 14.47 -9.54
C SER A 73 11.02 13.32 -8.93
N GLU A 74 11.34 12.09 -9.32
CA GLU A 74 10.66 10.91 -8.80
C GLU A 74 10.81 10.77 -7.27
N ASN A 75 11.94 11.22 -6.71
CA ASN A 75 12.19 11.24 -5.26
C ASN A 75 11.29 12.24 -4.53
N ASP A 76 11.13 13.45 -5.08
CA ASP A 76 10.23 14.46 -4.49
C ASP A 76 8.77 14.00 -4.55
N LEU A 77 8.42 13.23 -5.59
CA LEU A 77 7.10 12.61 -5.73
C LEU A 77 6.84 11.57 -4.62
N TYR A 78 7.82 10.71 -4.33
CA TYR A 78 7.72 9.73 -3.23
C TYR A 78 7.55 10.42 -1.87
N ASP A 79 8.31 11.48 -1.62
CA ASP A 79 8.21 12.26 -0.38
C ASP A 79 6.83 12.89 -0.20
N LEU A 80 6.18 13.32 -1.29
CA LEU A 80 4.81 13.85 -1.26
C LEU A 80 3.79 12.74 -0.94
N CYS A 81 3.96 11.55 -1.50
CA CYS A 81 3.09 10.40 -1.22
C CYS A 81 3.23 9.91 0.24
N ASP A 82 4.43 9.96 0.81
CA ASP A 82 4.71 9.45 2.17
C ASP A 82 4.25 10.41 3.28
N LYS A 83 4.21 11.73 2.99
CA LYS A 83 3.77 12.78 3.93
C LYS A 83 2.29 12.71 4.32
N LYS A 84 1.46 11.91 3.64
CA LYS A 84 0.06 11.70 4.03
C LYS A 84 -0.08 10.87 5.33
N SER A 85 1.01 10.26 5.82
CA SER A 85 1.05 9.52 7.09
C SER A 85 1.36 10.40 8.32
N THR A 86 1.70 11.69 8.15
CA THR A 86 2.15 12.57 9.26
C THR A 86 1.41 13.91 9.34
N ALA A 87 0.17 14.00 8.85
CA ALA A 87 -0.64 15.20 9.03
C ALA A 87 -1.45 15.16 10.35
N HIS A 88 -0.75 15.24 11.49
CA HIS A 88 -1.30 15.94 12.64
C HIS A 88 -0.20 16.65 13.44
N GLY A 89 0.20 17.83 12.94
CA GLY A 89 0.72 18.93 13.73
C GLY A 89 2.11 18.78 14.35
N SER A 90 3.12 19.28 13.65
CA SER A 90 4.08 20.20 14.29
C SER A 90 4.64 21.13 13.23
N ALA A 91 3.98 22.28 13.10
CA ALA A 91 4.55 23.43 12.41
C ALA A 91 5.89 23.80 13.07
N SER A 92 6.90 24.00 12.23
CA SER A 92 8.06 24.86 12.45
C SER A 92 7.96 25.76 13.69
N VAL A 93 8.75 25.47 14.73
CA VAL A 93 9.09 26.46 15.76
C VAL A 93 10.60 26.63 15.73
N HIS A 94 11.04 27.64 14.99
CA HIS A 94 12.33 28.28 15.19
C HIS A 94 12.22 28.99 16.54
N GLU A 95 12.81 28.39 17.57
CA GLU A 95 12.81 28.86 18.95
C GLU A 95 13.79 30.05 19.10
N ASP A 96 13.40 31.21 18.58
CA ASP A 96 14.00 32.49 18.91
C ASP A 96 12.86 33.48 19.17
N GLN A 97 12.38 33.53 20.41
CA GLN A 97 11.56 34.65 20.89
C GLN A 97 12.11 35.16 22.22
N MET A 98 12.75 36.32 22.10
CA MET A 98 13.22 37.25 23.11
C MET A 98 12.20 37.42 24.25
N THR A 99 12.61 37.12 25.49
CA THR A 99 11.84 37.45 26.70
C THR A 99 11.91 38.96 26.93
N PHE A 100 10.79 39.65 26.69
CA PHE A 100 10.70 41.12 26.64
C PHE A 100 10.36 41.79 27.99
N TYR A 101 10.12 41.04 29.06
CA TYR A 101 9.93 41.63 30.39
C TYR A 101 10.59 40.76 31.45
N ASP A 102 11.78 41.18 31.87
CA ASP A 102 12.41 40.71 33.10
C ASP A 102 12.98 41.94 33.80
N HIS A 103 12.10 42.80 34.31
CA HIS A 103 12.41 43.90 35.23
C HIS A 103 11.11 44.29 35.94
N GLU A 104 10.88 43.73 37.13
CA GLU A 104 10.33 44.51 38.24
C GLU A 104 11.18 44.17 39.47
N ASP A 105 12.13 45.07 39.73
CA ASP A 105 12.83 45.18 41.00
C ASP A 105 11.84 45.55 42.12
N SER A 106 12.08 44.96 43.29
CA SER A 106 11.85 45.42 44.67
C SER A 106 10.57 46.19 45.02
N ASP A 107 9.91 45.74 46.09
CA ASP A 107 9.89 46.52 47.33
C ASP A 107 9.67 45.60 48.55
N ASP A 108 10.61 45.69 49.50
CA ASP A 108 10.54 45.16 50.86
C ASP A 108 9.42 45.85 51.64
N GLU A 109 8.59 45.12 52.39
CA GLU A 109 8.03 45.62 53.66
C GLU A 109 7.85 44.47 54.66
N ASP A 110 8.72 44.47 55.68
CA ASP A 110 8.52 43.83 56.98
C ASP A 110 7.23 44.33 57.65
N ASN A 111 6.46 43.45 58.31
CA ASN A 111 5.86 43.81 59.60
C ASN A 111 5.37 42.60 60.45
N ASP A 112 5.91 42.53 61.66
CA ASP A 112 5.51 41.92 62.95
C ASP A 112 4.83 40.53 63.02
#